data_AF-A0A3B8L879-F1
#
_entry.id   AF-A0A3B8L879-F1
#
_cell.length_a   1.000
_cell.length_b   1.000
_cell.length_c   1.000
_cell.angle_alpha   90.00
_cell.angle_beta   90.00
_cell.angle_gamma   90.00
#
_symmetry.space_group_name_H-M   'P 1'
#
loop_
_entity.id
_entity.type
_entity.pdbx_description
1 polymer ?
#
loop_
_entity_poly.entity_id
_entity_poly.type
_entity_poly.pdbx_seq_one_letter_code
_entity_poly.pdbx_strand_id
1 'polypeptide(L)'
;MPTIKFTREKKTIEVESGQKIRNVALKEGIEVYPWLHRVLHCPGLGMCTSCRVRIKKEDNAHCTKPSLWERLNILLNPLSFFARL
;
A
#
# COMPACT_ATOMS: atom_id res chain seq x y z
N MET A 1 -12.03 -1.00 -16.66
CA MET A 1 -11.97 -0.77 -15.19
C MET A 1 -10.81 -1.58 -14.66
N PRO A 2 -9.85 -0.98 -13.94
CA PRO A 2 -8.73 -1.74 -13.37
C PRO A 2 -9.21 -2.69 -12.25
N THR A 3 -8.60 -3.87 -12.20
CA THR A 3 -8.92 -4.90 -11.20
C THR A 3 -7.73 -5.10 -10.29
N ILE A 4 -7.95 -5.07 -8.97
CA ILE A 4 -6.93 -5.35 -7.96
C ILE A 4 -7.16 -6.76 -7.42
N LYS A 5 -6.15 -7.62 -7.54
CA LYS A 5 -6.15 -8.96 -6.96
C LYS A 5 -5.24 -9.01 -5.73
N PHE A 6 -5.83 -9.17 -4.55
CA PHE A 6 -5.09 -9.35 -3.31
C PHE A 6 -4.71 -10.82 -3.14
N THR A 7 -3.40 -11.10 -3.09
CA THR A 7 -2.89 -12.49 -3.10
C THR A 7 -3.06 -13.21 -1.77
N ARG A 8 -2.98 -12.50 -0.64
CA ARG A 8 -3.12 -13.08 0.71
C ARG A 8 -4.56 -13.47 0.99
N GLU A 9 -5.49 -12.59 0.65
CA GLU A 9 -6.92 -12.74 0.92
C GLU A 9 -7.67 -13.44 -0.22
N LYS A 10 -6.99 -13.68 -1.36
CA LYS A 10 -7.54 -14.25 -2.61
C LYS A 10 -8.79 -13.51 -3.13
N LYS A 11 -8.92 -12.23 -2.77
CA LYS A 11 -10.03 -11.36 -3.21
C LYS A 11 -9.64 -10.60 -4.47
N THR A 12 -10.60 -10.44 -5.37
CA THR A 12 -10.49 -9.66 -6.60
C THR A 12 -11.52 -8.55 -6.53
N ILE A 13 -11.08 -7.29 -6.63
CA ILE A 13 -11.94 -6.11 -6.50
C ILE A 13 -11.78 -5.24 -7.75
N GLU A 14 -12.90 -4.84 -8.32
CA GLU A 14 -12.95 -3.87 -9.41
C GLU A 14 -12.93 -2.46 -8.83
N VAL A 15 -12.04 -1.62 -9.34
CA VAL A 15 -11.86 -0.26 -8.83
C VAL A 15 -11.91 0.76 -9.96
N GLU A 16 -12.31 1.97 -9.60
CA GLU A 16 -12.23 3.11 -10.51
C GLU A 16 -10.79 3.60 -10.64
N SER A 17 -10.45 4.14 -11.81
CA SER A 17 -9.15 4.75 -12.03
C SER A 17 -8.96 5.97 -11.11
N GLY A 18 -7.81 6.06 -10.44
CA GLY A 18 -7.49 7.14 -9.51
C GLY A 18 -7.76 6.85 -8.03
N GLN A 19 -8.38 5.71 -7.69
CA GLN A 19 -8.50 5.31 -6.29
C GLN A 19 -7.18 4.80 -5.70
N LYS A 20 -6.94 5.14 -4.43
CA LYS A 20 -5.79 4.65 -3.68
C LYS A 20 -6.05 3.20 -3.22
N ILE A 21 -5.09 2.31 -3.48
CA ILE A 21 -5.14 0.89 -3.09
C ILE A 21 -5.45 0.73 -1.59
N ARG A 22 -4.86 1.59 -0.75
CA ARG A 22 -5.13 1.64 0.69
C ARG A 22 -6.62 1.79 1.01
N ASN A 23 -7.30 2.72 0.36
CA ASN A 23 -8.70 3.03 0.67
C ASN A 23 -9.61 1.88 0.24
N VAL A 24 -9.32 1.27 -0.91
CA VAL A 24 -10.03 0.07 -1.40
C VAL A 24 -9.84 -1.08 -0.42
N ALA A 25 -8.60 -1.34 0.00
CA ALA A 25 -8.30 -2.40 0.97
C ALA A 25 -9.07 -2.21 2.29
N LEU A 26 -9.08 -0.99 2.83
CA LEU A 26 -9.78 -0.69 4.08
C LEU A 26 -11.31 -0.83 3.95
N LYS A 27 -11.90 -0.41 2.81
CA LYS A 27 -13.34 -0.58 2.54
C LYS A 27 -13.74 -2.05 2.50
N GLU A 28 -12.88 -2.90 1.96
CA GLU A 28 -13.10 -4.34 1.80
C GLU A 28 -12.71 -5.16 3.06
N GLY A 29 -12.32 -4.48 4.14
CA GLY A 29 -11.87 -5.09 5.38
C GLY A 29 -10.53 -5.81 5.26
N ILE A 30 -9.73 -5.51 4.23
CA ILE A 30 -8.41 -6.09 4.01
C ILE A 30 -7.40 -5.35 4.89
N GLU A 31 -6.75 -6.11 5.75
CA GLU A 31 -5.84 -5.56 6.74
C GLU A 31 -4.46 -5.25 6.13
N VAL A 32 -4.28 -3.98 5.75
CA VAL A 32 -3.01 -3.47 5.19
C VAL A 32 -1.95 -3.16 6.25
N TYR A 33 -2.32 -3.06 7.53
CA TYR A 33 -1.43 -2.61 8.59
C TYR A 33 -0.83 -3.76 9.41
N PRO A 34 0.50 -3.84 9.55
CA PRO A 34 1.13 -4.86 10.39
C PRO A 34 1.07 -4.49 11.88
N TRP A 35 0.66 -5.46 12.71
CA TRP A 35 0.73 -5.44 14.19
C TRP A 35 0.29 -4.10 14.82
N LEU A 36 1.19 -3.35 15.45
CA LEU A 36 0.93 -2.04 16.09
C LEU A 36 0.36 -0.98 15.16
N HIS A 37 0.65 -1.04 13.85
CA HIS A 37 0.15 -0.05 12.91
C HIS A 37 -1.36 -0.15 12.67
N ARG A 38 -2.04 -1.18 13.18
CA ARG A 38 -3.51 -1.20 13.21
C ARG A 38 -4.06 -0.04 14.05
N VAL A 39 -3.38 0.27 15.16
CA VAL A 39 -3.76 1.33 16.11
C VAL A 39 -2.98 2.61 15.85
N LEU A 40 -1.66 2.51 15.65
CA LEU A 40 -0.76 3.64 15.43
C LEU A 40 -0.33 3.73 13.96
N HIS A 41 -1.25 4.16 13.09
CA HIS A 41 -0.93 4.50 11.70
C HIS A 41 -1.17 5.97 11.40
N CYS A 42 -0.40 6.47 10.44
CA CYS A 42 -0.75 7.70 9.75
C CYS A 42 -2.00 7.42 8.88
N PRO A 43 -3.08 8.22 8.98
CA PRO A 43 -4.32 8.01 8.24
C PRO A 43 -4.20 8.36 6.74
N GLY A 44 -3.03 8.14 6.13
CA GLY A 44 -2.75 8.46 4.73
C GLY A 44 -1.88 9.69 4.51
N LEU A 45 -1.19 10.16 5.56
CA LEU A 45 -0.31 11.32 5.52
C LEU A 45 1.10 11.02 4.96
N GLY A 46 1.39 9.76 4.61
CA GLY A 46 2.67 9.37 4.00
C GLY A 46 3.89 9.31 4.95
N MET A 47 3.70 9.50 6.26
CA MET A 47 4.81 9.54 7.24
C MET A 47 5.24 8.15 7.74
N CYS A 48 4.26 7.26 7.95
CA CYS A 48 4.46 6.02 8.70
C CYS A 48 4.92 4.83 7.85
N THR A 49 4.73 4.90 6.51
CA THR A 49 5.06 3.85 5.52
C THR A 49 4.52 2.45 5.83
N SER A 50 3.55 2.34 6.74
CA SER A 50 3.01 1.06 7.21
C SER A 50 1.97 0.46 6.27
N CYS A 51 1.30 1.27 5.44
CA CYS A 51 0.34 0.84 4.40
C CYS A 51 1.01 0.38 3.10
N ARG A 52 2.25 -0.12 3.18
CA ARG A 52 3.03 -0.56 2.02
C ARG A 52 2.49 -1.86 1.42
N VAL A 53 2.49 -1.94 0.10
CA VAL A 53 2.10 -3.14 -0.65
C VAL A 53 3.17 -3.50 -1.67
N ARG A 54 3.36 -4.80 -1.91
CA ARG A 54 4.29 -5.29 -2.93
C ARG A 54 3.51 -5.54 -4.22
N ILE A 55 3.79 -4.72 -5.23
CA ILE A 55 3.21 -4.86 -6.58
C ILE A 55 4.16 -5.72 -7.41
N LYS A 56 3.63 -6.63 -8.22
CA LYS A 56 4.45 -7.41 -9.15
C LYS A 56 5.03 -6.49 -10.24
N LYS A 57 6.20 -6.84 -10.78
CA LYS A 57 6.88 -5.99 -11.77
C LYS A 57 6.03 -5.74 -13.02
N GLU A 58 5.28 -6.75 -13.45
CA GLU A 58 4.37 -6.69 -14.61
C GLU A 58 3.24 -5.67 -14.40
N ASP A 59 2.64 -5.65 -13.20
CA ASP A 59 1.51 -4.79 -12.87
C ASP A 59 1.89 -3.34 -12.51
N ASN A 60 3.19 -3.08 -12.31
CA ASN A 60 3.70 -1.77 -11.90
C ASN A 60 3.48 -0.69 -12.98
N ALA A 61 3.36 -1.09 -14.26
CA ALA A 61 3.09 -0.17 -15.37
C ALA A 61 1.72 0.54 -15.26
N HIS A 62 0.76 -0.07 -14.55
CA HIS A 62 -0.58 0.49 -14.36
C HIS A 62 -0.70 1.43 -13.15
N CYS A 63 0.33 1.50 -12.31
CA CYS A 63 0.33 2.33 -11.11
C CYS A 63 1.19 3.58 -11.31
N THR A 64 0.79 4.68 -10.65
CA THR A 64 1.65 5.86 -10.56
C THR A 64 2.90 5.52 -9.75
N LYS A 65 4.06 6.01 -10.19
CA LYS A 65 5.31 5.87 -9.46
C LYS A 65 5.17 6.52 -8.07
N PRO A 66 5.79 5.95 -7.02
CA PRO A 66 5.77 6.54 -5.69
C PRO A 66 6.37 7.95 -5.74
N SER A 67 5.76 8.86 -4.99
CA SER A 67 6.22 10.24 -4.86
C SER A 67 7.61 10.31 -4.22
N LEU A 68 8.30 11.44 -4.42
CA LEU A 68 9.60 11.69 -3.79
C LEU A 68 9.52 11.57 -2.26
N TRP A 69 8.44 12.06 -1.66
CA TRP A 69 8.21 11.99 -0.22
C TRP A 69 8.00 10.55 0.27
N GLU A 70 7.27 9.72 -0.48
CA GLU A 70 7.11 8.30 -0.15
C GLU A 70 8.43 7.54 -0.28
N ARG A 71 9.21 7.80 -1.32
CA ARG A 71 10.55 7.20 -1.50
C ARG A 71 11.49 7.58 -0.37
N LEU A 72 11.55 8.86 -0.03
CA LEU A 72 12.42 9.37 1.03
C LEU A 72 12.00 8.82 2.40
N ASN A 73 10.71 8.84 2.74
CA ASN A 73 10.24 8.27 4.00
C ASN A 73 10.46 6.77 4.08
N ILE A 74 10.25 6.01 3.00
CA ILE A 74 10.57 4.58 2.98
C ILE A 74 12.05 4.36 3.25
N LEU A 75 12.94 5.26 2.77
CA LEU A 75 14.39 5.22 2.93
C LEU A 75 14.90 5.67 4.31
N LEU A 76 14.24 6.65 4.94
CA LEU A 76 14.65 7.18 6.24
C LEU A 76 14.02 6.45 7.42
N ASN A 77 12.83 5.87 7.25
CA ASN A 77 12.13 5.22 8.35
C ASN A 77 12.79 3.85 8.69
N PRO A 78 13.30 3.67 9.92
CA PRO A 78 13.98 2.43 10.33
C PRO A 78 13.04 1.21 10.33
N LEU A 79 11.73 1.41 10.57
CA LEU A 79 10.72 0.33 10.54
C LEU A 79 10.39 -0.15 9.11
N SER A 80 10.78 0.62 8.09
CA SER A 80 10.69 0.18 6.70
C SER A 80 11.98 -0.43 6.15
N PHE A 81 13.05 -0.52 6.94
CA PHE A 81 14.29 -1.17 6.54
C PHE A 81 14.06 -2.62 6.07
N PHE A 82 13.35 -3.43 6.87
CA PHE A 82 13.04 -4.82 6.52
C PHE A 82 12.10 -4.99 5.32
N ALA A 83 11.42 -3.94 4.89
CA ALA A 83 10.57 -3.99 3.70
C ALA A 83 11.29 -3.57 2.41
N ARG A 84 12.56 -3.17 2.50
CA ARG A 84 13.42 -2.96 1.33
C ARG A 84 14.11 -4.24 0.89
N LEU A 85 14.19 -5.25 1.76
CA LEU A 85 14.65 -6.61 1.48
C LEU A 85 13.55 -7.42 0.77
#